data_AF-A0A2V8NLS5-F1
#
_entry.id   AF-A0A2V8NLS5-F1
#
_cell.length_a   1.000
_cell.length_b   1.000
_cell.length_c   1.000
_cell.angle_alpha   90.00
_cell.angle_beta   90.00
_cell.angle_gamma   90.00
#
_symmetry.space_group_name_H-M   'P 1'
#
loop_
_entity.id
_entity.type
_entity.pdbx_description
1 polymer ?
#
loop_
_entity_poly.entity_id
_entity_poly.type
_entity_poly.pdbx_seq_one_letter_code
_entity_poly.pdbx_strand_id
1 'polypeptide(L)'
;MQSLKRCFLLVVILLFGSRVFAQPEPQKLSYKVPERILKAEIKSFDGRTPFSLADYKGKVILVAVWAYWCIPCIEGINDLVKIREEFEGQNLAVVGISLHYSFADDRQGANEFVRDSKFKFKMGLMNEEIGSLLMTDSAEVPDFMLLNSDGVLVERMLGFNPEKTPAQLRDAIKGLLKNGGPSERAAAQSDNFQRRDSQAINRRRKRDGDERTSECKFIGN
;
A
#
# COMPACT_ATOMS: atom_id res chain seq x y z
N MET A 1 -42.38 -34.37 15.50
CA MET A 1 -41.51 -33.30 16.05
C MET A 1 -40.02 -33.38 15.66
N GLN A 2 -39.59 -34.27 14.75
CA GLN A 2 -38.17 -34.35 14.31
C GLN A 2 -37.85 -33.51 13.05
N SER A 3 -38.82 -33.29 12.15
CA SER A 3 -38.61 -32.46 10.94
C SER A 3 -38.43 -30.97 11.22
N LEU A 4 -39.03 -30.44 12.29
CA LEU A 4 -38.97 -29.01 12.60
C LEU A 4 -37.59 -28.59 13.15
N LYS A 5 -36.91 -29.49 13.88
CA LYS A 5 -35.56 -29.26 14.42
C LYS A 5 -34.48 -29.26 13.33
N ARG A 6 -34.66 -30.03 12.25
CA ARG A 6 -33.75 -30.08 11.09
C ARG A 6 -33.81 -28.82 10.24
N CYS A 7 -34.99 -28.22 10.07
CA CYS A 7 -35.12 -26.94 9.38
C CYS A 7 -34.49 -25.80 10.18
N PHE A 8 -34.62 -25.80 11.51
CA PHE A 8 -34.05 -24.75 12.35
C PHE A 8 -32.50 -24.78 12.36
N LEU A 9 -31.89 -25.98 12.32
CA LEU A 9 -30.44 -26.12 12.27
C LEU A 9 -29.84 -25.64 10.93
N LEU A 10 -30.54 -25.87 9.81
CA LEU A 10 -30.08 -25.44 8.47
C LEU A 10 -30.24 -23.92 8.26
N VAL A 11 -31.28 -23.31 8.85
CA VAL A 11 -31.48 -21.85 8.78
C VAL A 11 -30.43 -21.10 9.61
N VAL A 12 -30.00 -21.62 10.77
CA VAL A 12 -28.94 -21.00 11.58
C VAL A 12 -27.57 -21.08 10.89
N ILE A 13 -27.25 -22.17 10.20
CA ILE A 13 -26.00 -22.31 9.42
C ILE A 13 -26.00 -21.38 8.19
N LEU A 14 -27.14 -21.17 7.54
CA LEU A 14 -27.24 -20.21 6.42
C LEU A 14 -27.20 -18.74 6.88
N LEU A 15 -27.71 -18.44 8.08
CA LEU A 15 -27.66 -17.09 8.66
C LEU A 15 -26.31 -16.75 9.31
N PHE A 16 -25.52 -17.74 9.73
CA PHE A 16 -24.13 -17.53 10.21
C PHE A 16 -23.06 -17.77 9.14
N GLY A 17 -23.36 -18.51 8.07
CA GLY A 17 -22.38 -19.00 7.08
C GLY A 17 -21.93 -18.01 6.02
N SER A 18 -22.35 -16.74 6.08
CA SER A 18 -22.01 -15.73 5.06
C SER A 18 -21.46 -14.43 5.66
N ARG A 19 -20.81 -14.51 6.82
CA ARG A 19 -19.74 -13.56 7.15
C ARG A 19 -18.45 -14.07 6.51
N VAL A 20 -18.44 -14.20 5.19
CA VAL A 20 -17.19 -14.25 4.42
C VAL A 20 -16.52 -12.92 4.71
N PHE A 21 -15.56 -12.93 5.64
CA PHE A 21 -14.66 -11.82 5.89
C PHE A 21 -13.89 -11.63 4.58
N ALA A 22 -14.40 -10.74 3.72
CA ALA A 22 -13.75 -10.37 2.48
C ALA A 22 -12.40 -9.74 2.86
N GLN A 23 -11.35 -10.54 2.82
CA GLN A 23 -9.99 -10.08 3.02
C GLN A 23 -9.61 -9.26 1.78
N PRO A 24 -8.94 -8.11 1.94
CA PRO A 24 -8.44 -7.37 0.79
C PRO A 24 -7.41 -8.24 0.04
N GLU A 25 -7.69 -8.58 -1.21
CA GLU A 25 -6.70 -9.24 -2.08
C GLU A 25 -5.56 -8.27 -2.43
N PRO A 26 -4.34 -8.79 -2.70
CA PRO A 26 -3.24 -7.97 -3.21
C PRO A 26 -3.66 -7.19 -4.46
N GLN A 27 -3.49 -5.87 -4.41
CA GLN A 27 -3.87 -5.00 -5.51
C GLN A 27 -2.69 -4.91 -6.48
N LYS A 28 -2.85 -5.51 -7.66
CA LYS A 28 -1.90 -5.32 -8.77
C LYS A 28 -2.08 -3.94 -9.37
N LEU A 29 -1.00 -3.18 -9.37
CA LEU A 29 -0.96 -1.78 -9.77
C LEU A 29 0.06 -1.57 -10.89
N SER A 30 -0.05 -0.43 -11.56
CA SER A 30 0.99 0.05 -12.47
C SER A 30 1.07 1.56 -12.33
N TYR A 31 1.43 2.00 -11.12
CA TYR A 31 1.51 3.41 -10.77
C TYR A 31 2.97 3.86 -10.76
N LYS A 32 3.34 4.76 -11.67
CA LYS A 32 4.68 5.34 -11.66
C LYS A 32 4.80 6.31 -10.50
N VAL A 33 5.66 5.98 -9.54
CA VAL A 33 5.90 6.87 -8.40
C VAL A 33 6.62 8.13 -8.89
N PRO A 34 6.08 9.33 -8.64
CA PRO A 34 6.73 10.58 -9.00
C PRO A 34 8.14 10.70 -8.39
N GLU A 35 9.09 11.20 -9.17
CA GLU A 35 10.48 11.42 -8.73
C GLU A 35 10.57 12.31 -7.47
N ARG A 36 9.64 13.26 -7.28
CA ARG A 36 9.55 14.08 -6.06
C ARG A 36 9.37 13.23 -4.79
N ILE A 37 8.63 12.13 -4.89
CA ILE A 37 8.37 11.21 -3.78
C ILE A 37 9.58 10.30 -3.60
N LEU A 38 10.13 9.75 -4.69
CA LEU A 38 11.31 8.88 -4.61
C LEU A 38 12.50 9.60 -3.96
N LYS A 39 12.68 10.88 -4.27
CA LYS A 39 13.76 11.73 -3.73
C LYS A 39 13.41 12.43 -2.42
N ALA A 40 12.20 12.26 -1.89
CA ALA A 40 11.81 12.88 -0.64
C ALA A 40 12.72 12.37 0.49
N GLU A 41 13.19 13.30 1.32
CA GLU A 41 14.07 12.97 2.43
C GLU A 41 13.28 12.33 3.58
N ILE A 42 13.67 11.13 3.96
CA ILE A 42 13.10 10.36 5.06
C ILE A 42 14.06 10.44 6.25
N LYS A 43 13.56 10.98 7.37
CA LYS A 43 14.31 11.04 8.63
C LYS A 43 14.40 9.64 9.24
N SER A 44 15.62 9.18 9.56
CA SER A 44 15.85 7.89 10.21
C SER A 44 15.40 7.90 11.67
N PHE A 45 14.92 6.75 12.17
CA PHE A 45 14.43 6.56 13.54
C PHE A 45 15.47 6.73 14.66
N ASP A 46 16.75 6.62 14.33
CA ASP A 46 17.84 6.46 15.28
C ASP A 46 18.94 7.54 15.15
N GLY A 47 18.59 8.67 14.53
CA GLY A 47 19.57 9.75 14.29
C GLY A 47 20.66 9.38 13.26
N ARG A 48 20.52 8.24 12.57
CA ARG A 48 21.33 7.96 11.37
C ARG A 48 21.03 8.97 10.27
N THR A 49 21.90 9.00 9.28
CA THR A 49 21.76 9.81 8.08
C THR A 49 20.37 9.62 7.46
N PRO A 50 19.65 10.72 7.15
CA PRO A 50 18.46 10.67 6.33
C PRO A 50 18.72 9.91 5.03
N PHE A 51 17.66 9.37 4.45
CA PHE A 51 17.73 8.57 3.23
C PHE A 51 16.51 8.84 2.35
N SER A 52 16.52 8.34 1.13
CA SER A 52 15.40 8.45 0.20
C SER A 52 15.10 7.10 -0.46
N LEU A 53 13.93 6.94 -1.09
CA LEU A 53 13.65 5.73 -1.87
C LEU A 53 14.52 5.68 -3.15
N ALA A 54 14.94 6.84 -3.66
CA ALA A 54 15.82 6.95 -4.82
C ALA A 54 17.22 6.37 -4.56
N ASP A 55 17.66 6.29 -3.29
CA ASP A 55 18.92 5.64 -2.90
C ASP A 55 18.91 4.14 -3.25
N TYR A 56 17.73 3.56 -3.44
CA TYR A 56 17.52 2.16 -3.80
C TYR A 56 17.13 1.95 -5.27
N LYS A 57 17.26 2.97 -6.12
CA LYS A 57 16.95 2.88 -7.55
C LYS A 57 17.71 1.70 -8.20
N GLY A 58 17.01 0.93 -9.04
CA GLY A 58 17.53 -0.30 -9.64
C GLY A 58 17.31 -1.56 -8.79
N LYS A 59 16.82 -1.44 -7.54
CA LYS A 59 16.39 -2.57 -6.72
C LYS A 59 14.87 -2.66 -6.68
N VAL A 60 14.35 -3.85 -6.43
CA VAL A 60 12.98 -4.01 -5.92
C VAL A 60 12.94 -3.40 -4.52
N ILE A 61 11.95 -2.56 -4.23
CA ILE A 61 11.81 -1.89 -2.93
C ILE A 61 10.50 -2.33 -2.30
N LEU A 62 10.60 -2.97 -1.13
CA LEU A 62 9.46 -3.22 -0.26
C LEU A 62 9.36 -2.09 0.77
N VAL A 63 8.33 -1.26 0.65
CA VAL A 63 7.99 -0.22 1.60
C VAL A 63 6.90 -0.77 2.53
N ALA A 64 7.16 -0.77 3.83
CA ALA A 64 6.21 -1.22 4.84
C ALA A 64 5.81 -0.07 5.75
N VAL A 65 4.55 0.36 5.65
CA VAL A 65 4.00 1.40 6.51
C VAL A 65 3.44 0.77 7.77
N TRP A 66 3.84 1.30 8.92
CA TRP A 66 3.56 0.70 10.22
C TRP A 66 3.37 1.75 11.32
N ALA A 67 2.92 1.30 12.49
CA ALA A 67 2.87 2.10 13.70
C ALA A 67 3.21 1.23 14.92
N TYR A 68 3.76 1.82 15.98
CA TYR A 68 4.20 1.04 17.15
C TYR A 68 3.03 0.42 17.92
N TRP A 69 1.92 1.15 18.05
CA TRP A 69 0.69 0.66 18.69
C TRP A 69 -0.05 -0.43 17.87
N CYS A 70 0.37 -0.71 16.64
CA CYS A 70 -0.26 -1.68 15.76
C CYS A 70 0.37 -3.06 15.92
N ILE A 71 -0.25 -3.93 16.72
CA ILE A 71 0.25 -5.31 16.97
C ILE A 71 0.46 -6.10 15.66
N PRO A 72 -0.48 -6.13 14.69
CA PRO A 72 -0.25 -6.82 13.41
C PRO A 72 0.92 -6.23 12.61
N CYS A 73 1.23 -4.95 12.80
CA CYS A 73 2.38 -4.32 12.15
C CYS A 73 3.70 -4.83 12.73
N ILE A 74 3.78 -4.99 14.06
CA ILE A 74 4.98 -5.54 14.72
C ILE A 74 5.25 -6.97 14.26
N GLU A 75 4.21 -7.80 14.14
CA GLU A 75 4.32 -9.15 13.57
C GLU A 75 4.79 -9.11 12.11
N GLY A 76 4.18 -8.24 11.30
CA GLY A 76 4.59 -8.03 9.91
C GLY A 76 6.06 -7.66 9.79
N ILE A 77 6.55 -6.70 10.59
CA ILE A 77 7.96 -6.28 10.60
C ILE A 77 8.90 -7.45 10.95
N ASN A 78 8.52 -8.30 11.91
CA ASN A 78 9.31 -9.49 12.24
C ASN A 78 9.41 -10.46 11.06
N ASP A 79 8.34 -10.63 10.28
CA ASP A 79 8.42 -11.40 9.04
C ASP A 79 9.25 -10.71 7.95
N LEU A 80 9.27 -9.37 7.90
CA LEU A 80 10.16 -8.64 7.00
C LEU A 80 11.64 -8.87 7.33
N VAL A 81 12.00 -9.08 8.60
CA VAL A 81 13.37 -9.48 8.96
C VAL A 81 13.74 -10.80 8.28
N LYS A 82 12.88 -11.81 8.40
CA LYS A 82 13.10 -13.12 7.78
C LYS A 82 13.17 -13.03 6.25
N ILE A 83 12.27 -12.24 5.65
CA ILE A 83 12.28 -12.00 4.20
C ILE A 83 13.58 -11.30 3.80
N ARG A 84 14.01 -10.26 4.52
CA ARG A 84 15.26 -9.56 4.21
C ARG A 84 16.46 -10.52 4.24
N GLU A 85 16.49 -11.46 5.18
CA GLU A 85 17.53 -12.49 5.29
C GLU A 85 17.44 -13.54 4.18
N GLU A 86 16.25 -14.04 3.83
CA GLU A 86 16.05 -14.99 2.72
C GLU A 86 16.52 -14.43 1.38
N PHE A 87 16.32 -13.12 1.16
CA PHE A 87 16.74 -12.42 -0.07
C PHE A 87 18.05 -11.65 0.11
N GLU A 88 18.89 -12.05 1.07
CA GLU A 88 20.24 -11.51 1.21
C GLU A 88 21.06 -11.73 -0.07
N GLY A 89 21.85 -10.73 -0.45
CA GLY A 89 22.61 -10.73 -1.71
C GLY A 89 21.78 -10.45 -2.98
N GLN A 90 20.45 -10.42 -2.92
CA GLN A 90 19.60 -10.12 -4.08
C GLN A 90 19.32 -8.61 -4.21
N ASN A 91 18.81 -8.19 -5.37
CA ASN A 91 18.44 -6.80 -5.64
C ASN A 91 17.12 -6.38 -4.97
N LEU A 92 17.02 -6.61 -3.66
CA LEU A 92 15.91 -6.22 -2.81
C LEU A 92 16.38 -5.18 -1.78
N ALA A 93 15.59 -4.13 -1.61
CA ALA A 93 15.63 -3.21 -0.49
C ALA A 93 14.34 -3.34 0.32
N VAL A 94 14.46 -3.29 1.65
CA VAL A 94 13.30 -3.21 2.56
C VAL A 94 13.41 -1.87 3.28
N VAL A 95 12.29 -1.17 3.42
CA VAL A 95 12.20 0.12 4.09
C VAL A 95 10.93 0.13 4.94
N GLY A 96 11.07 0.37 6.25
CA GLY A 96 9.92 0.60 7.11
C GLY A 96 9.67 2.09 7.30
N ILE A 97 8.44 2.53 7.09
CA ILE A 97 8.01 3.92 7.30
C ILE A 97 6.97 3.95 8.41
N SER A 98 7.30 4.60 9.52
CA SER A 98 6.36 4.69 10.63
C SER A 98 5.45 5.90 10.48
N LEU A 99 4.17 5.68 10.71
CA LEU A 99 3.21 6.75 10.92
C LEU A 99 3.53 7.46 12.22
N HIS A 100 3.52 8.78 12.15
CA HIS A 100 3.67 9.63 13.32
C HIS A 100 2.27 10.05 13.78
N TYR A 101 1.79 9.47 14.87
CA TYR A 101 0.69 10.10 15.61
C TYR A 101 1.26 11.09 16.62
N SER A 102 0.55 12.19 16.90
CA SER A 102 1.01 13.28 17.77
C SER A 102 1.14 12.91 19.25
N PHE A 103 1.04 11.62 19.60
CA PHE A 103 1.23 11.13 20.96
C PHE A 103 2.73 10.92 21.20
N ALA A 104 3.28 11.58 22.23
CA ALA A 104 4.71 11.50 22.56
C ALA A 104 5.17 10.05 22.82
N ASP A 105 4.31 9.23 23.41
CA ASP A 105 4.60 7.83 23.77
C ASP A 105 4.77 6.92 22.54
N ASP A 106 4.06 7.19 21.44
CA ASP A 106 4.16 6.43 20.18
C ASP A 106 5.56 6.60 19.56
N ARG A 107 6.07 7.84 19.55
CA ARG A 107 7.42 8.14 19.06
C ARG A 107 8.49 7.45 19.89
N GLN A 108 8.37 7.53 21.22
CA GLN A 108 9.35 6.93 22.11
C GLN A 108 9.35 5.40 21.97
N GLY A 109 8.18 4.77 22.00
CA GLY A 109 8.06 3.32 21.82
C GLY A 109 8.59 2.84 20.47
N ALA A 110 8.29 3.56 19.38
CA ALA A 110 8.83 3.26 18.06
C ALA A 110 10.37 3.38 18.01
N ASN A 111 10.94 4.42 18.62
CA ASN A 111 12.40 4.58 18.70
C ASN A 111 13.06 3.42 19.48
N GLU A 112 12.49 3.04 20.61
CA GLU A 112 12.99 1.94 21.45
C GLU A 112 12.90 0.60 20.71
N PHE A 113 11.76 0.31 20.09
CA PHE A 113 11.56 -0.89 19.28
C PHE A 113 12.57 -1.01 18.14
N VAL A 114 12.81 0.07 17.39
CA VAL A 114 13.77 0.06 16.28
C VAL A 114 15.20 -0.12 16.78
N ARG A 115 15.58 0.53 17.89
CA ARG A 115 16.91 0.41 18.48
C ARG A 115 17.20 -1.00 18.98
N ASP A 116 16.23 -1.61 19.67
CA ASP A 116 16.42 -2.88 20.35
C ASP A 116 16.41 -4.05 19.35
N SER A 117 15.68 -3.93 18.24
CA SER A 117 15.51 -5.00 17.25
C SER A 117 16.64 -5.13 16.24
N LYS A 118 17.59 -4.17 16.16
CA LYS A 118 18.76 -4.19 15.27
C LYS A 118 18.45 -4.58 13.81
N PHE A 119 17.36 -4.05 13.25
CA PHE A 119 16.93 -4.38 11.89
C PHE A 119 18.04 -4.14 10.85
N LYS A 120 18.22 -5.09 9.93
CA LYS A 120 19.17 -5.00 8.80
C LYS A 120 18.64 -4.17 7.63
N PHE A 121 17.64 -3.35 7.86
CA PHE A 121 17.01 -2.48 6.87
C PHE A 121 16.66 -1.12 7.46
N LYS A 122 16.46 -0.11 6.60
CA LYS A 122 16.24 1.27 7.05
C LYS A 122 14.81 1.46 7.57
N MET A 123 14.71 2.20 8.66
CA MET A 123 13.45 2.58 9.29
C MET A 123 13.41 4.10 9.37
N GLY A 124 12.33 4.72 8.90
CA GLY A 124 12.20 6.16 8.87
C GLY A 124 10.81 6.66 9.20
N LEU A 125 10.71 7.98 9.40
CA LEU A 125 9.48 8.67 9.76
C LEU A 125 8.70 9.07 8.51
N MET A 126 7.38 8.89 8.54
CA MET A 126 6.48 9.39 7.51
C MET A 126 6.54 10.93 7.46
N ASN A 127 6.66 11.47 6.25
CA ASN A 127 6.47 12.89 5.94
C ASN A 127 5.31 13.05 4.93
N GLU A 128 4.97 14.29 4.57
CA GLU A 128 3.85 14.57 3.67
C GLU A 128 4.06 13.98 2.27
N GLU A 129 5.28 14.10 1.72
CA GLU A 129 5.61 13.61 0.38
C GLU A 129 5.48 12.09 0.27
N ILE A 130 6.05 11.35 1.24
CA ILE A 130 5.95 9.89 1.30
C ILE A 130 4.52 9.47 1.64
N GLY A 131 3.82 10.22 2.50
CA GLY A 131 2.42 9.97 2.84
C GLY A 131 1.50 9.98 1.62
N SER A 132 1.82 10.77 0.59
CA SER A 132 1.06 10.78 -0.66
C SER A 132 1.10 9.45 -1.45
N LEU A 133 2.02 8.52 -1.12
CA LEU A 133 2.01 7.15 -1.67
C LEU A 133 0.83 6.31 -1.17
N LEU A 134 0.24 6.65 -0.02
CA LEU A 134 -0.88 5.90 0.54
C LEU A 134 -2.13 6.02 -0.32
N MET A 135 -2.20 7.01 -1.24
CA MET A 135 -3.29 7.23 -2.19
C MET A 135 -4.69 7.24 -1.54
N THR A 136 -4.74 7.57 -0.25
CA THR A 136 -5.92 7.55 0.61
C THR A 136 -5.81 8.68 1.63
N ASP A 137 -6.95 9.17 2.11
CA ASP A 137 -7.01 10.22 3.13
C ASP A 137 -6.77 9.66 4.55
N SER A 138 -6.60 8.34 4.70
CA SER A 138 -6.40 7.67 5.98
C SER A 138 -5.37 6.56 5.83
N ALA A 139 -4.36 6.58 6.70
CA ALA A 139 -3.31 5.58 6.68
C ALA A 139 -3.80 4.28 7.35
N GLU A 140 -4.20 3.31 6.53
CA GLU A 140 -4.46 1.94 6.98
C GLU A 140 -3.12 1.21 7.19
N VAL A 141 -2.91 0.62 8.35
CA VAL A 141 -1.68 -0.13 8.67
C VAL A 141 -1.99 -1.53 9.19
N PRO A 142 -1.13 -2.53 8.89
CA PRO A 142 0.07 -2.42 8.06
C PRO A 142 -0.28 -2.31 6.56
N ASP A 143 0.57 -1.60 5.82
CA ASP A 143 0.45 -1.44 4.37
C ASP A 143 1.79 -1.72 3.70
N PHE A 144 1.82 -2.75 2.86
CA PHE A 144 3.02 -3.20 2.18
C PHE A 144 2.93 -2.83 0.69
N MET A 145 3.89 -2.03 0.24
CA MET A 145 3.98 -1.55 -1.14
C MET A 145 5.26 -2.08 -1.78
N LEU A 146 5.12 -2.73 -2.94
CA LEU A 146 6.24 -3.23 -3.73
C LEU A 146 6.45 -2.34 -4.94
N LEU A 147 7.63 -1.73 -4.99
CA LEU A 147 8.13 -1.01 -6.15
C LEU A 147 9.12 -1.90 -6.90
N ASN A 148 9.06 -1.90 -8.22
CA ASN A 148 10.09 -2.53 -9.03
C ASN A 148 11.35 -1.65 -9.17
N SER A 149 12.36 -2.15 -9.87
CA SER A 149 13.64 -1.46 -10.11
C SER A 149 13.53 -0.08 -10.77
N ASP A 150 12.43 0.15 -11.48
CA ASP A 150 12.13 1.41 -12.16
C ASP A 150 11.38 2.40 -11.25
N GLY A 151 11.02 2.03 -10.02
CA GLY A 151 10.21 2.85 -9.13
C GLY A 151 8.72 2.90 -9.52
N VAL A 152 8.21 1.84 -10.15
CA VAL A 152 6.77 1.65 -10.37
C VAL A 152 6.20 0.86 -9.21
N LEU A 153 5.15 1.36 -8.56
CA LEU A 153 4.34 0.61 -7.60
C LEU A 153 3.52 -0.43 -8.36
N VAL A 154 3.86 -1.69 -8.15
CA VAL A 154 3.34 -2.83 -8.91
C VAL A 154 2.41 -3.71 -8.11
N GLU A 155 2.57 -3.69 -6.78
CA GLU A 155 1.72 -4.47 -5.88
C GLU A 155 1.60 -3.76 -4.53
N ARG A 156 0.39 -3.80 -3.96
CA ARG A 156 0.09 -3.26 -2.64
C ARG A 156 -0.76 -4.25 -1.86
N MET A 157 -0.41 -4.50 -0.60
CA MET A 157 -1.13 -5.38 0.31
C MET A 157 -1.50 -4.61 1.57
N LEU A 158 -2.80 -4.50 1.81
CA LEU A 158 -3.34 -3.87 3.01
C LEU A 158 -3.65 -4.93 4.07
N GLY A 159 -3.29 -4.62 5.32
CA GLY A 159 -3.46 -5.52 6.45
C GLY A 159 -2.40 -6.63 6.51
N PHE A 160 -2.47 -7.41 7.58
CA PHE A 160 -1.57 -8.53 7.82
C PHE A 160 -2.34 -9.75 8.30
N ASN A 161 -2.09 -10.88 7.64
CA ASN A 161 -2.55 -12.20 8.03
C ASN A 161 -1.31 -13.13 8.10
N PRO A 162 -0.99 -13.69 9.27
CA PRO A 162 0.24 -14.46 9.47
C PRO A 162 0.34 -15.72 8.59
N GLU A 163 -0.80 -16.27 8.12
CA GLU A 163 -0.81 -17.45 7.25
C GLU A 163 -0.63 -17.11 5.77
N LYS A 164 -0.96 -15.88 5.36
CA LYS A 164 -1.03 -15.50 3.93
C LYS A 164 -0.03 -14.43 3.54
N THR A 165 0.01 -13.33 4.29
CA THR A 165 0.78 -12.14 3.91
C THR A 165 2.27 -12.45 3.71
N PRO A 166 2.95 -13.24 4.58
CA PRO A 166 4.36 -13.56 4.36
C PRO A 166 4.61 -14.37 3.09
N ALA A 167 3.71 -15.29 2.71
CA ALA A 167 3.85 -16.06 1.48
C ALA A 167 3.62 -15.18 0.25
N GLN A 168 2.58 -14.36 0.28
CA GLN A 168 2.25 -13.41 -0.79
C GLN A 168 3.40 -12.43 -1.04
N LEU A 169 4.00 -11.85 0.00
CA LEU A 169 5.15 -10.96 -0.14
C LEU A 169 6.34 -11.67 -0.80
N ARG A 170 6.66 -12.91 -0.41
CA ARG A 170 7.75 -13.67 -1.03
C ARG A 170 7.51 -13.94 -2.50
N ASP A 171 6.29 -14.33 -2.85
CA ASP A 171 5.93 -14.66 -4.24
C ASP A 171 5.99 -13.42 -5.13
N ALA A 172 5.46 -12.29 -4.64
CA ALA A 172 5.53 -11.01 -5.32
C ALA A 172 7.00 -10.56 -5.52
N ILE A 173 7.82 -10.62 -4.47
CA ILE A 173 9.25 -10.28 -4.55
C ILE A 173 9.98 -11.19 -5.54
N LYS A 174 9.78 -12.51 -5.47
CA LYS A 174 10.38 -13.49 -6.41
C LYS A 174 9.98 -13.17 -7.86
N GLY A 175 8.71 -12.84 -8.07
CA GLY A 175 8.20 -12.44 -9.38
C GLY A 175 8.92 -11.21 -9.94
N LEU A 176 9.09 -10.18 -9.11
CA LEU A 176 9.77 -8.93 -9.51
C LEU A 176 11.26 -9.09 -9.71
N LEU A 177 11.94 -9.87 -8.86
CA LEU A 177 13.37 -10.13 -9.01
C LEU A 177 13.68 -10.93 -10.29
N LYS A 178 12.75 -11.81 -10.72
CA LYS A 178 12.92 -12.61 -11.94
C LYS A 178 12.56 -11.85 -13.22
N ASN A 179 11.46 -11.10 -13.21
CA ASN A 179 10.85 -10.56 -14.43
C ASN A 179 10.81 -9.02 -14.48
N GLY A 180 11.25 -8.31 -13.43
CA GLY A 180 11.25 -6.84 -13.36
C GLY A 180 9.87 -6.17 -13.21
N GLY A 181 8.78 -6.87 -13.49
CA GLY A 181 7.44 -6.29 -13.53
C GLY A 181 7.22 -5.33 -14.72
N PRO A 182 6.10 -4.59 -14.76
CA PRO A 182 5.83 -3.60 -15.80
C PRO A 182 6.90 -2.50 -15.84
N SER A 183 7.47 -2.23 -17.03
CA SER A 183 8.46 -1.16 -17.17
C SER A 183 7.87 0.23 -16.92
N GLU A 184 8.72 1.19 -16.56
CA GLU A 184 8.36 2.61 -16.42
C GLU A 184 7.52 3.14 -17.59
N ARG A 185 7.89 2.76 -18.82
CA ARG A 185 7.20 3.22 -20.04
C ARG A 185 5.77 2.70 -20.10
N ALA A 186 5.53 1.46 -19.72
CA ALA A 186 4.19 0.87 -19.70
C ALA A 186 3.29 1.53 -18.64
N ALA A 187 3.82 1.79 -17.45
CA ALA A 187 3.09 2.44 -16.36
C ALA A 187 2.76 3.92 -16.64
N ALA A 188 3.66 4.65 -17.31
CA ALA A 188 3.42 6.04 -17.72
C ALA A 188 2.35 6.14 -18.83
N GLN A 189 2.16 5.07 -19.61
CA GLN A 189 1.18 5.02 -20.70
C GLN A 189 -0.24 4.71 -20.18
N SER A 190 -0.36 3.86 -19.15
CA SER A 190 -1.64 3.59 -18.47
C SER A 190 -2.14 4.79 -17.67
N ASP A 191 -1.26 5.50 -16.96
CA ASP A 191 -1.65 6.72 -16.22
C ASP A 191 -2.09 7.84 -17.19
N ASN A 192 -1.36 8.04 -18.31
CA ASN A 192 -1.78 9.00 -19.33
C ASN A 192 -3.10 8.63 -20.00
N PHE A 193 -3.37 7.34 -20.22
CA PHE A 193 -4.64 6.87 -20.77
C PHE A 193 -5.79 7.12 -19.76
N GLN A 194 -5.62 6.73 -18.49
CA GLN A 194 -6.60 6.95 -17.44
C GLN A 194 -6.88 8.43 -17.17
N ARG A 195 -5.86 9.30 -17.21
CA ARG A 195 -6.03 10.75 -17.09
C ARG A 195 -6.75 11.34 -18.30
N ARG A 196 -6.46 10.89 -19.52
CA ARG A 196 -7.17 11.34 -20.72
C ARG A 196 -8.64 10.94 -20.69
N ASP A 197 -8.94 9.72 -20.26
CA ASP A 197 -10.32 9.26 -20.13
C ASP A 197 -11.07 10.05 -19.05
N SER A 198 -10.45 10.28 -17.88
CA SER A 198 -11.03 11.09 -16.81
C SER A 198 -11.27 12.55 -17.25
N GLN A 199 -10.34 13.14 -18.00
CA GLN A 199 -10.51 14.48 -18.57
C GLN A 199 -11.57 14.52 -19.67
N ALA A 200 -11.67 13.48 -20.50
CA ALA A 200 -12.69 13.37 -21.55
C ALA A 200 -14.10 13.21 -20.95
N ILE A 201 -14.23 12.40 -19.88
CA ILE A 201 -15.48 12.23 -19.13
C ILE A 201 -15.89 13.55 -18.47
N ASN A 202 -14.97 14.27 -17.82
CA ASN A 202 -15.26 15.57 -17.22
C ASN A 202 -15.64 16.63 -18.26
N ARG A 203 -15.03 16.62 -19.45
CA ARG A 203 -15.41 17.51 -20.56
C ARG A 203 -16.80 17.20 -21.12
N ARG A 204 -17.17 15.92 -21.24
CA ARG A 204 -18.55 15.53 -21.63
C ARG A 204 -19.56 15.97 -20.59
N ARG A 205 -19.34 15.67 -19.30
CA ARG A 205 -20.24 16.14 -18.22
C ARG A 205 -20.42 17.65 -18.20
N LYS A 206 -19.36 18.41 -18.47
CA LYS A 206 -19.43 19.87 -18.54
C LYS A 206 -20.23 20.35 -19.75
N ARG A 207 -20.13 19.67 -20.90
CA ARG A 207 -20.94 19.95 -22.10
C ARG A 207 -22.42 19.62 -21.87
N ASP A 208 -22.71 18.43 -21.35
CA ASP A 208 -24.10 17.99 -21.08
C ASP A 208 -24.77 18.82 -19.97
N GLY A 209 -23.98 19.42 -19.09
CA GLY A 209 -24.44 20.37 -18.08
C GLY A 209 -24.77 21.75 -18.66
N ASP A 210 -24.01 22.20 -19.68
CA ASP A 210 -24.21 23.48 -20.36
C ASP A 210 -25.36 23.43 -21.40
N GLU A 211 -25.59 22.26 -22.00
CA GLU A 211 -26.77 21.99 -22.84
C GLU A 211 -28.07 21.98 -22.02
N ARG A 212 -28.04 21.41 -20.80
CA ARG A 212 -29.22 21.41 -19.91
C ARG A 212 -29.58 22.80 -19.36
N THR A 213 -28.60 23.65 -19.10
CA THR A 213 -28.83 25.04 -18.66
C THR A 213 -29.33 25.94 -19.78
N SER A 214 -29.01 25.62 -21.05
CA SER A 214 -29.53 26.33 -22.22
C SER A 214 -30.95 25.89 -22.58
N GLU A 215 -31.33 24.62 -22.42
CA GLU A 215 -32.73 24.18 -22.57
C GLU A 215 -33.67 24.79 -21.51
N CYS A 216 -33.24 24.92 -20.24
CA CYS A 216 -34.04 25.59 -19.20
C CYS A 216 -34.28 27.08 -19.45
N LYS A 217 -33.46 27.75 -20.29
CA LYS A 217 -33.67 29.16 -20.65
C LYS A 217 -34.72 29.37 -21.75
N PHE A 218 -35.17 28.31 -22.43
CA PHE A 218 -36.15 28.41 -23.53
C PHE A 218 -37.60 28.15 -23.11
N ILE A 219 -37.86 27.73 -21.86
CA ILE A 219 -39.22 27.41 -21.36
C ILE A 219 -39.79 28.52 -20.46
N GLY A 220 -39.29 29.75 -20.60
CA GLY A 220 -39.65 30.90 -19.77
C GLY A 220 -39.98 32.15 -20.57
N ASN A 221 -40.87 32.04 -21.56
CA ASN A 221 -41.48 33.18 -22.24
C ASN A 221 -42.93 32.86 -22.64
#